data_AF-A0A212D5Q5-F1
#
_entry.id   AF-A0A212D5Q5-F1
#
_cell.length_a   1.000
_cell.length_b   1.000
_cell.length_c   1.000
_cell.angle_alpha   90.00
_cell.angle_beta   90.00
_cell.angle_gamma   90.00
#
_symmetry.space_group_name_H-M   'P 1'
#
loop_
_entity.id
_entity.type
_entity.pdbx_description
1 polymer ?
#
loop_
_entity_poly.entity_id
_entity_poly.type
_entity_poly.pdbx_seq_one_letter_code
_entity_poly.pdbx_strand_id
1 'polypeptide(L)'
;FCTSIVAQDSKGHIYHGRNLDYPFGSLLRNLTVDVQFIKSGQTLSESENFEAAIYKLAKTPLIADVYYIVGGISPKEGVVITRNRGGPADIWSLDPLNGA
;
A
#
# COMPACT_ATOMS: atom_id res chain seq x y z
N PHE A 1 3.31 -3.55 -14.93
CA PHE A 1 4.14 -4.21 -13.90
C PHE A 1 4.42 -3.20 -12.82
N CYS A 2 4.61 -3.63 -11.58
CA CYS A 2 4.90 -2.71 -10.48
C CYS A 2 5.83 -3.42 -9.49
N THR A 3 6.68 -2.64 -8.83
CA THR A 3 7.47 -3.08 -7.69
C THR A 3 7.15 -2.17 -6.52
N SER A 4 6.85 -2.73 -5.36
CA SER A 4 6.62 -1.97 -4.13
C SER A 4 7.45 -2.58 -3.00
N ILE A 5 7.98 -1.74 -2.13
CA ILE A 5 8.79 -2.12 -0.97
C ILE A 5 8.24 -1.37 0.24
N VAL A 6 7.97 -2.10 1.32
CA VAL A 6 7.78 -1.54 2.65
C VAL A 6 8.89 -2.08 3.55
N ALA A 7 9.52 -1.19 4.30
CA ALA A 7 10.67 -1.55 5.13
C ALA A 7 10.66 -0.75 6.44
N GLN A 8 11.31 -1.29 7.46
CA GLN A 8 11.52 -0.62 8.73
C GLN A 8 13.03 -0.46 9.00
N ASP A 9 13.45 0.73 9.46
CA ASP A 9 14.83 0.94 9.91
C ASP A 9 15.06 0.48 11.38
N SER A 10 16.31 0.54 11.83
CA SER A 10 16.68 0.18 13.20
C SER A 10 16.11 1.10 14.29
N LYS A 11 15.60 2.28 13.92
CA LYS A 11 14.92 3.22 14.83
C LYS A 11 13.41 3.00 14.84
N GLY A 12 12.89 2.10 14.00
CA GLY A 12 11.48 1.80 13.91
C GLY A 12 10.70 2.68 12.93
N HIS A 13 11.37 3.51 12.12
CA HIS A 13 10.69 4.28 11.09
C HIS A 13 10.30 3.39 9.91
N ILE A 14 9.11 3.62 9.36
CA ILE A 14 8.59 2.92 8.20
C ILE A 14 8.91 3.71 6.92
N TYR A 15 9.41 3.02 5.90
CA TYR A 15 9.65 3.54 4.56
C TYR A 15 8.83 2.75 3.56
N HIS A 16 8.18 3.45 2.63
CA HIS A 16 7.37 2.85 1.58
C HIS A 16 7.76 3.45 0.24
N GLY A 17 8.30 2.62 -0.65
CA GLY A 17 8.67 2.98 -2.02
C GLY A 17 7.90 2.16 -3.04
N ARG A 18 7.69 2.72 -4.22
CA ARG A 18 7.10 2.00 -5.36
C ARG A 18 7.62 2.49 -6.70
N ASN A 19 7.62 1.60 -7.67
CA ASN A 19 7.84 1.87 -9.08
C ASN A 19 6.66 1.34 -9.90
N LEU A 20 6.30 2.06 -10.96
CA LEU A 20 5.20 1.72 -11.87
C LEU A 20 5.76 1.58 -13.28
N ASP A 21 5.83 0.34 -13.75
CA ASP A 21 6.41 -0.03 -15.03
C ASP A 21 5.32 -0.27 -16.07
N TYR A 22 5.32 0.55 -17.12
CA TYR A 22 4.33 0.48 -18.19
C TYR A 22 4.97 0.57 -19.58
N PRO A 23 4.51 -0.23 -20.58
CA PRO A 23 5.12 -0.29 -21.92
C PRO A 23 5.15 1.05 -22.69
N PHE A 24 4.23 1.97 -22.38
CA PHE A 24 4.10 3.28 -23.05
C PHE A 24 4.69 4.43 -22.22
N GLY A 25 5.82 4.17 -21.54
CA GLY A 25 6.43 5.10 -20.60
C GLY A 25 6.79 6.47 -21.20
N SER A 26 7.14 6.56 -22.48
CA SER A 26 7.47 7.83 -23.15
C SER A 26 6.32 8.84 -23.17
N LEU A 27 5.08 8.35 -23.28
CA LEU A 27 3.88 9.18 -23.19
C LEU A 27 3.49 9.43 -21.74
N LEU A 28 3.42 8.36 -20.94
CA LEU A 28 2.87 8.43 -19.58
C LEU A 28 3.75 9.22 -18.61
N ARG A 29 5.08 9.24 -18.81
CA ARG A 29 5.99 10.02 -17.98
C ARG A 29 5.67 11.53 -18.02
N ASN A 30 5.29 12.03 -19.19
CA ASN A 30 4.93 13.44 -19.38
C ASN A 30 3.55 13.79 -18.84
N LEU A 31 2.75 12.78 -18.47
CA LEU A 31 1.40 12.93 -17.91
C LEU A 31 1.34 12.54 -16.43
N THR A 32 2.47 12.24 -15.81
CA THR A 32 2.53 11.83 -14.40
C THR A 32 2.25 13.04 -13.51
N VAL A 33 1.23 12.94 -12.66
CA VAL A 33 0.81 13.97 -11.73
C VAL A 33 0.66 13.37 -10.34
N ASP A 34 1.05 14.12 -9.30
CA ASP A 34 0.69 13.78 -7.94
C ASP A 34 -0.75 14.22 -7.69
N VAL A 35 -1.63 13.27 -7.37
CA VAL A 35 -3.05 13.50 -7.16
C VAL A 35 -3.36 13.24 -5.69
N GLN A 36 -3.73 14.31 -4.99
CA GLN A 36 -4.29 14.23 -3.65
C GLN A 36 -5.80 14.38 -3.73
N PHE A 37 -6.52 13.30 -3.45
CA PHE A 37 -7.99 13.34 -3.39
C PHE A 37 -8.41 14.03 -2.08
N ILE A 38 -9.13 15.14 -2.17
CA ILE A 38 -9.65 15.90 -1.01
C ILE A 38 -11.18 15.85 -1.04
N LYS A 39 -11.82 15.46 0.06
CA LYS A 39 -13.27 15.56 0.26
C LYS A 39 -13.52 16.42 1.49
N SER A 40 -14.29 17.49 1.32
CA SER A 40 -14.66 18.41 2.41
C SER A 40 -13.47 19.00 3.17
N GLY A 41 -12.39 19.35 2.45
CA GLY A 41 -11.20 19.98 3.05
C GLY A 41 -10.25 19.03 3.79
N GLN A 42 -10.55 17.73 3.81
CA GLN A 42 -9.67 16.69 4.32
C GLN A 42 -9.24 15.78 3.17
N THR A 43 -7.96 15.41 3.13
CA THR A 43 -7.49 14.34 2.24
C THR A 43 -8.34 13.10 2.51
N LEU A 44 -8.89 12.48 1.46
CA LEU A 44 -9.76 11.30 1.48
C LEU A 44 -9.00 10.08 2.04
N SER A 45 -8.74 10.07 3.35
CA SER A 45 -8.42 8.86 4.09
C SER A 45 -9.69 8.42 4.80
N GLU A 46 -10.51 7.63 4.13
CA GLU A 46 -11.68 6.99 4.77
C GLU A 46 -11.27 5.95 5.84
N SER A 47 -9.97 5.79 6.10
CA SER A 47 -9.39 4.97 7.16
C SER A 47 -8.57 5.86 8.09
N GLU A 48 -8.89 5.86 9.37
CA GLU A 48 -8.28 6.78 10.35
C GLU A 48 -6.88 6.33 10.80
N ASN A 49 -6.56 5.05 10.64
CA ASN A 49 -5.30 4.45 11.07
C ASN A 49 -4.93 3.23 10.23
N PHE A 50 -3.73 2.69 10.48
CA PHE A 50 -3.15 1.55 9.76
C PHE A 50 -4.06 0.31 9.79
N GLU A 51 -4.61 -0.05 10.95
CA GLU A 51 -5.47 -1.22 11.10
C GLU A 51 -6.79 -1.07 10.32
N ALA A 52 -7.43 0.10 10.40
CA ALA A 52 -8.65 0.41 9.66
C ALA A 52 -8.40 0.36 8.14
N ALA A 53 -7.23 0.80 7.69
CA ALA A 53 -6.82 0.72 6.28
C ALA A 53 -6.67 -0.74 5.83
N ILE A 54 -5.97 -1.57 6.62
CA ILE A 54 -5.82 -3.01 6.33
C ILE A 54 -7.18 -3.69 6.26
N TYR A 55 -8.05 -3.47 7.26
CA TYR A 55 -9.37 -4.08 7.30
C TYR A 55 -10.17 -3.76 6.04
N LYS A 56 -10.21 -2.48 5.66
CA LYS A 56 -10.91 -2.03 4.47
C LYS A 56 -10.30 -2.64 3.19
N LEU A 57 -8.98 -2.54 3.04
CA LEU A 57 -8.24 -3.06 1.89
C LEU A 57 -8.27 -4.59 1.79
N ALA A 58 -8.51 -5.31 2.89
CA ALA A 58 -8.65 -6.77 2.89
C ALA A 58 -10.09 -7.22 2.56
N LYS A 59 -11.11 -6.48 3.01
CA LYS A 59 -12.51 -6.93 2.99
C LYS A 59 -13.36 -6.37 1.85
N THR A 60 -13.03 -5.20 1.30
CA THR A 60 -13.80 -4.62 0.19
C THR A 60 -13.72 -5.53 -1.06
N PRO A 61 -14.85 -5.97 -1.65
CA PRO A 61 -14.85 -6.76 -2.88
C PRO A 61 -14.17 -6.02 -4.03
N LEU A 62 -13.45 -6.75 -4.88
CA LEU A 62 -12.71 -6.18 -6.02
C LEU A 62 -13.17 -6.80 -7.34
N ILE A 63 -12.97 -6.05 -8.42
CA ILE A 63 -13.25 -6.53 -9.79
C ILE A 63 -12.12 -7.41 -10.35
N ALA A 64 -10.93 -7.35 -9.75
CA ALA A 64 -9.74 -8.08 -10.15
C ALA A 64 -8.83 -8.33 -8.94
N ASP A 65 -7.88 -9.24 -9.11
CA ASP A 65 -6.90 -9.60 -8.09
C ASP A 65 -5.75 -8.57 -8.07
N VAL A 66 -5.17 -8.30 -6.90
CA VAL A 66 -4.16 -7.26 -6.71
C VAL A 66 -3.30 -7.51 -5.47
N TYR A 67 -2.16 -6.84 -5.38
CA TYR A 67 -1.37 -6.73 -4.16
C TYR A 67 -1.47 -5.31 -3.60
N TYR A 68 -1.89 -5.17 -2.34
CA TYR A 68 -1.77 -3.90 -1.62
C TYR A 68 -0.54 -3.94 -0.73
N ILE A 69 0.30 -2.92 -0.83
CA ILE A 69 1.45 -2.72 0.06
C ILE A 69 1.13 -1.49 0.89
N VAL A 70 1.16 -1.63 2.21
CA VAL A 70 0.73 -0.60 3.16
C VAL A 70 1.84 -0.39 4.18
N GLY A 71 2.21 0.87 4.42
CA GLY A 71 3.08 1.29 5.50
C GLY A 71 2.33 2.26 6.40
N GLY A 72 2.44 2.07 7.72
CA GLY A 72 1.94 2.99 8.73
C GLY A 72 3.03 3.96 9.20
N ILE A 73 2.90 4.42 10.44
CA ILE A 73 3.78 5.43 11.04
C ILE A 73 4.52 4.90 12.27
N SER A 74 4.13 3.73 12.78
CA SER A 74 4.72 3.10 13.97
C SER A 74 5.56 1.88 13.61
N PRO A 75 6.49 1.45 14.48
CA PRO A 75 7.24 0.22 14.27
C PRO A 75 6.29 -0.97 14.03
N LYS A 76 6.68 -1.85 13.11
CA LYS A 76 5.96 -3.04 12.62
C LYS A 76 4.73 -2.77 11.78
N GLU A 77 4.38 -1.50 11.53
CA GLU A 77 3.28 -1.15 10.62
C GLU A 77 3.72 -1.21 9.15
N GLY A 78 3.98 -2.42 8.66
CA GLY A 78 4.19 -2.68 7.24
C GLY A 78 3.58 -4.02 6.86
N VAL A 79 2.83 -4.07 5.75
CA VAL A 79 2.13 -5.28 5.33
C VAL A 79 1.95 -5.35 3.82
N VAL A 80 2.01 -6.57 3.29
CA VAL A 80 1.57 -6.94 1.94
C VAL A 80 0.26 -7.73 2.06
N ILE A 81 -0.79 -7.27 1.41
CA ILE A 81 -2.09 -7.94 1.34
C ILE A 81 -2.25 -8.50 -0.07
N THR A 82 -2.23 -9.83 -0.18
CA THR A 82 -2.54 -10.51 -1.44
C THR A 82 -4.05 -10.65 -1.57
N ARG A 83 -4.65 -10.04 -2.60
CA ARG A 83 -6.11 -9.97 -2.76
C ARG A 83 -6.59 -10.74 -3.97
N ASN A 84 -7.66 -11.49 -3.73
CA ASN A 84 -8.57 -11.94 -4.78
C ASN A 84 -9.86 -11.10 -4.73
N ARG A 85 -10.72 -11.26 -5.75
CA ARG A 85 -12.03 -10.59 -5.85
C ARG A 85 -12.88 -10.68 -4.57
N GLY A 86 -12.86 -11.82 -3.89
CA GLY A 86 -13.70 -12.10 -2.72
C GLY A 86 -13.09 -11.74 -1.36
N GLY A 87 -11.77 -11.47 -1.27
CA GLY A 87 -11.10 -11.24 0.02
C GLY A 87 -9.59 -11.42 -0.03
N PRO A 88 -8.91 -11.47 1.12
CA PRO A 88 -7.47 -11.69 1.18
C PRO A 88 -7.15 -13.17 1.00
N ALA A 89 -6.24 -13.47 0.09
CA ALA A 89 -5.61 -14.77 -0.02
C ALA A 89 -4.49 -14.93 1.01
N ASP A 90 -3.79 -13.84 1.33
CA ASP A 90 -2.72 -13.79 2.33
C ASP A 90 -2.53 -12.37 2.89
N ILE A 91 -2.01 -12.27 4.11
CA ILE A 91 -1.63 -11.02 4.77
C ILE A 91 -0.24 -11.23 5.39
N TRP A 92 0.77 -10.64 4.77
CA TRP A 92 2.17 -10.80 5.14
C TRP A 92 2.73 -9.51 5.76
N SER A 93 2.86 -9.50 7.09
CA SER A 93 3.33 -8.35 7.86
C SER A 93 4.85 -8.36 8.06
N LEU A 94 5.43 -7.18 8.29
CA LEU A 94 6.82 -7.04 8.72
C LEU A 94 7.05 -7.76 10.05
N ASP A 95 8.16 -8.49 10.12
CA ASP A 95 8.65 -9.15 11.32
C ASP A 95 10.16 -8.85 11.53
N PRO A 96 10.48 -7.65 12.05
CA PRO A 96 11.87 -7.25 12.28
C PRO A 96 12.63 -8.15 13.26
N LEU A 97 11.93 -8.98 14.06
CA LEU A 97 12.57 -9.91 15.00
C LEU A 97 13.11 -11.15 14.29
N ASN A 98 12.46 -11.56 13.20
CA ASN A 98 12.83 -12.74 12.44
C ASN A 98 13.45 -12.40 11.06
N GLY A 99 13.71 -11.12 10.79
CA GLY A 99 14.39 -10.66 9.58
C GLY A 99 13.52 -10.76 8.32
N ALA A 100 12.19 -10.77 8.47
CA ALA A 100 11.22 -10.82 7.38
C ALA A 100 10.42 -9.51 7.28
#